data_AF-A0A933PTK2-F1
#
_entry.id   AF-A0A933PTK2-F1
#
_cell.length_a   1.000
_cell.length_b   1.000
_cell.length_c   1.000
_cell.angle_alpha   90.00
_cell.angle_beta   90.00
_cell.angle_gamma   90.00
#
_symmetry.space_group_name_H-M   'P 1'
#
loop_
_entity.id
_entity.type
_entity.pdbx_description
1 polymer ?
#
loop_
_entity_poly.entity_id
_entity_poly.type
_entity_poly.pdbx_seq_one_letter_code
_entity_poly.pdbx_strand_id
1 'polypeptide(L)' 'MKFMSNFFNKLSIFKELWDFMKARKRWWLLPIVVMLVLLGLLIIFTEGSALAPFIYTLF' A
#
# COMPACT_ATOMS: atom_id res chain seq x y z
N MET A 1 -4.20 -25.12 -22.64
CA MET A 1 -3.79 -23.71 -22.40
C MET A 1 -4.90 -22.84 -21.76
N LYS A 2 -5.82 -23.37 -20.93
CA LYS A 2 -6.90 -22.59 -20.27
C LYS A 2 -6.55 -22.10 -18.85
N PHE A 3 -5.44 -22.58 -18.27
CA PHE A 3 -5.05 -22.25 -16.90
C PHE A 3 -4.49 -20.82 -16.79
N MET A 4 -3.61 -20.44 -17.73
CA MET A 4 -2.99 -19.11 -17.75
C MET A 4 -4.02 -17.99 -17.98
N SER A 5 -5.01 -18.23 -18.86
CA SER A 5 -6.03 -17.22 -19.20
C SER A 5 -6.92 -16.86 -18.01
N ASN A 6 -7.21 -17.81 -17.12
CA ASN A 6 -8.04 -17.57 -15.94
C ASN A 6 -7.37 -16.63 -14.93
N PHE A 7 -6.03 -16.68 -14.85
CA PHE A 7 -5.25 -15.79 -14.00
C PHE A 7 -5.25 -14.35 -14.56
N PHE A 8 -5.02 -14.18 -15.87
CA PHE A 8 -5.10 -12.87 -16.51
C PHE A 8 -6.52 -12.27 -16.48
N ASN A 9 -7.58 -13.09 -16.59
CA ASN A 9 -8.96 -12.63 -16.41
C ASN A 9 -9.25 -12.16 -14.97
N LYS A 10 -8.68 -12.81 -13.95
CA LYS A 10 -8.83 -12.33 -12.56
C LYS A 10 -8.09 -10.99 -12.33
N LEU A 11 -6.96 -10.79 -13.00
CA LEU A 11 -6.22 -9.52 -12.97
C LEU A 11 -6.96 -8.38 -13.70
N SER A 12 -7.84 -8.68 -14.66
CA SER A 12 -8.66 -7.64 -15.32
C SER A 12 -9.59 -6.94 -14.34
N ILE A 13 -10.11 -7.65 -13.33
CA ILE A 13 -10.98 -7.08 -12.28
C ILE A 13 -10.25 -5.98 -11.50
N PHE A 14 -8.98 -6.20 -11.14
CA PHE A 14 -8.17 -5.18 -10.47
C PHE A 14 -7.92 -3.97 -11.37
N LYS A 15 -7.74 -4.19 -12.67
CA LYS A 15 -7.56 -3.12 -13.66
C LYS A 15 -8.84 -2.31 -13.85
N GLU A 16 -9.99 -2.97 -13.96
CA GLU A 16 -11.30 -2.33 -14.03
C GLU A 16 -11.59 -1.49 -12.78
N LEU A 17 -11.31 -2.02 -11.58
CA LEU A 17 -11.42 -1.26 -10.33
C LEU A 17 -10.49 -0.04 -10.31
N TRP A 18 -9.26 -0.18 -10.81
CA TRP A 18 -8.32 0.93 -10.92
C TRP A 18 -8.81 2.03 -11.88
N ASP A 19 -9.38 1.63 -13.02
CA ASP A 19 -9.96 2.55 -13.99
C ASP A 19 -11.21 3.26 -13.43
N PHE A 20 -12.05 2.56 -12.67
CA PHE A 20 -13.17 3.17 -11.91
C PHE A 20 -12.70 4.19 -10.87
N MET A 21 -11.63 3.88 -10.12
CA MET A 21 -11.07 4.81 -9.13
C MET A 21 -10.47 6.06 -9.80
N LYS A 22 -9.80 5.90 -10.94
CA LYS A 22 -9.28 7.02 -11.76
C LYS A 22 -10.40 7.89 -12.31
N ALA A 23 -11.49 7.29 -12.81
CA ALA A 23 -12.63 8.03 -13.38
C ALA A 23 -13.27 8.99 -12.38
N ARG A 24 -13.26 8.66 -11.07
CA ARG A 24 -13.86 9.51 -10.02
C ARG A 24 -12.90 10.55 -9.43
N LYS A 25 -11.69 10.72 -9.98
CA LYS A 25 -10.65 11.65 -9.50
C LYS A 25 -10.46 11.63 -7.97
N ARG A 26 -10.53 10.46 -7.32
CA ARG A 26 -10.19 10.33 -5.90
C ARG A 26 -8.66 10.29 -5.69
N TRP A 27 -7.95 11.27 -6.25
CA TRP A 27 -6.51 11.49 -6.04
C TRP A 27 -6.18 11.72 -4.55
N TRP A 28 -7.18 12.04 -3.74
CA TRP A 28 -7.10 12.19 -2.29
C TRP A 28 -6.76 10.89 -1.54
N LEU A 29 -7.00 9.72 -2.12
CA LEU A 29 -6.62 8.45 -1.48
C LEU A 29 -5.13 8.15 -1.62
N LEU A 30 -4.49 8.66 -2.67
CA LEU A 30 -3.08 8.46 -2.95
C LEU A 30 -2.18 8.97 -1.80
N PRO A 31 -2.35 10.20 -1.27
CA PRO A 31 -1.54 10.66 -0.13
C PRO A 31 -1.78 9.84 1.15
N ILE A 32 -3.00 9.35 1.39
CA ILE A 32 -3.30 8.50 2.55
C ILE A 32 -2.57 7.16 2.43
N VAL A 33 -2.62 6.53 1.26
CA VAL A 33 -1.90 5.26 0.99
C VAL A 33 -0.39 5.45 1.10
N VAL A 34 0.15 6.55 0.56
CA VAL A 34 1.58 6.87 0.67
C VAL A 34 2.00 7.05 2.13
N MET A 35 1.21 7.76 2.94
CA MET A 35 1.50 7.93 4.37
C MET A 35 1.46 6.60 5.13
N LEU A 36 0.50 5.73 4.84
CA LEU A 36 0.42 4.41 5.48
C LEU A 36 1.63 3.53 5.12
N VAL A 37 2.09 3.58 3.87
CA VAL A 37 3.30 2.86 3.44
C VAL A 37 4.54 3.44 4.11
N LEU A 38 4.68 4.77 4.17
CA LEU A 38 5.80 5.43 4.85
C LEU A 38 5.85 5.07 6.34
N LEU A 39 4.71 5.08 7.03
CA LEU A 39 4.62 4.69 8.44
C LEU A 39 4.93 3.20 8.63
N GLY A 40 4.41 2.32 7.76
CA GLY A 40 4.72 0.88 7.81
C GLY A 40 6.21 0.60 7.58
N LEU A 41 6.84 1.28 6.62
CA LEU A 41 8.28 1.21 6.40
C LEU A 41 9.05 1.73 7.62
N LEU A 42 8.64 2.87 8.16
CA LEU A 42 9.26 3.46 9.35
C LEU A 42 9.22 2.47 10.53
N ILE A 43 8.09 1.82 10.78
CA ILE A 43 7.96 0.79 11.80
C ILE A 43 8.99 -0.32 11.57
N ILE A 44 9.00 -0.93 10.38
CA ILE A 44 9.93 -2.03 10.02
C ILE A 44 11.40 -1.61 10.20
N PHE A 45 11.76 -0.39 9.81
CA PHE A 45 13.12 0.14 10.00
C PHE A 45 13.42 0.47 11.47
N THR A 46 12.41 0.77 12.28
CA THR A 46 12.58 1.07 13.72
C THR A 46 12.65 -0.16 14.61
N GLU A 47 12.08 -1.31 14.22
CA GLU A 47 12.06 -2.54 15.06
C GLU A 47 13.47 -3.12 15.34
N GLY A 48 14.50 -2.73 14.58
CA GLY A 48 15.91 -3.05 14.84
C GLY A 48 16.83 -1.84 14.97
N SER A 49 16.26 -0.63 15.06
CA SER A 49 17.02 0.62 15.08
C SER A 49 17.40 1.02 16.51
N ALA A 50 18.59 1.58 16.67
CA ALA A 50 19.03 2.27 17.89
C ALA A 50 18.10 3.45 18.30
N LEU A 51 17.09 3.78 17.48
CA LEU A 51 16.05 4.77 17.75
C LEU A 51 14.87 4.25 18.61
N ALA A 52 14.66 2.93 18.71
CA ALA A 52 13.59 2.36 19.53
C ALA A 52 13.60 2.83 21.00
N PRO A 53 14.76 2.91 21.69
CA PRO A 53 14.82 3.40 23.08
C PRO A 53 14.37 4.85 23.22
N PHE A 54 14.63 5.71 22.22
CA PHE A 54 14.26 7.13 22.27
C PHE A 54 12.75 7.34 22.19
N ILE A 55 12.04 6.48 21.45
CA ILE A 55 10.58 6.50 21.40
C ILE A 55 10.02 6.07 22.77
N TYR A 56 10.53 4.99 23.35
CA TYR A 56 10.05 4.50 24.66
C TYR A 56 10.46 5.38 25.85
N THR A 57 11.51 6.19 25.75
CA THR A 57 11.89 7.11 26.84
C THR A 57 11.12 8.42 26.86
N LEU A 58 10.48 8.80 25.75
CA LEU A 58 9.73 10.06 25.62
C LEU A 58 8.23 9.91 25.95
N PHE A 59 7.75 8.68 26.15
CA PHE A 59 6.36 8.36 26.50
C PHE A 59 6.27 7.63 27.84
#